data_AF-A0A5E4VF06-F1
#
_entry.id   AF-A0A5E4VF06-F1
#
_cell.length_a   1.000
_cell.length_b   1.000
_cell.length_c   1.000
_cell.angle_alpha   90.00
_cell.angle_beta   90.00
_cell.angle_gamma   90.00
#
_symmetry.space_group_name_H-M   'P 1'
#
loop_
_entity.id
_entity.type
_entity.pdbx_description
1 polymer ?
#
loop_
_entity_poly.entity_id
_entity_poly.type
_entity_poly.pdbx_seq_one_letter_code
_entity_poly.pdbx_strand_id
1 'polypeptide(L)'
;MKKLTMSCLIAAALTSGFAAADVVQAASTVENATAVAADRQTQVEDALVSIFENLTLRIRYDYIENLKDGRGFTAGRAGFTSGTDDLLQVVQEYTVRKPDNALAPYLSALRAVNGSDSTAGLGGFPEAWRASATDPQMIAAQDAVNDQLYRVPAHKLANKLGLVLPLSRAAFYEAGIQHGYGSDPDSVKKIAERASAQAGGAPSAGVDEPTWLLTFLQMRRADLLNPANTASAAEWQKSVGRADAMITLYHSGNFDLTQPITISVFGKTFQF
;
A
#
# COMPACT_ATOMS: atom_id res chain seq x y z
N MET A 1 -16.05 7.28 11.37
CA MET A 1 -14.93 6.73 10.59
C MET A 1 -13.71 6.74 11.50
N LYS A 2 -13.36 5.57 12.06
CA LYS A 2 -12.17 5.44 12.91
C LYS A 2 -10.93 5.45 12.00
N LYS A 3 -9.85 6.01 12.54
CA LYS A 3 -8.70 6.61 11.87
C LYS A 3 -7.93 5.59 11.00
N LEU A 4 -7.61 5.95 9.75
CA LEU A 4 -6.61 5.23 8.95
C LEU A 4 -5.25 5.57 9.54
N THR A 5 -4.60 4.55 10.11
CA THR A 5 -3.19 4.60 10.44
C THR A 5 -2.56 3.44 9.70
N MET A 6 -1.95 3.68 8.55
CA MET A 6 -1.20 2.61 7.90
C MET A 6 0.20 2.53 8.51
N SER A 7 0.40 1.53 9.36
CA SER A 7 1.73 1.16 9.85
C SER A 7 2.44 0.38 8.75
N CYS A 8 3.49 0.97 8.18
CA CYS A 8 4.42 0.29 7.29
C CYS A 8 5.26 -0.66 8.13
N LEU A 9 5.27 -1.95 7.79
CA LEU A 9 6.19 -2.87 8.45
C LEU A 9 7.65 -2.53 8.10
N ILE A 10 8.42 -2.28 9.15
CA ILE A 10 9.80 -2.76 9.22
C ILE A 10 9.74 -4.03 10.07
N ALA A 11 9.87 -5.20 9.45
CA ALA A 11 10.15 -6.43 10.17
C ALA A 11 11.55 -6.29 10.78
N ALA A 12 11.63 -5.95 12.06
CA ALA A 12 12.88 -5.95 12.82
C ALA A 12 13.28 -7.40 13.10
N ALA A 13 14.25 -7.93 12.34
CA ALA A 13 14.92 -9.16 12.70
C ALA A 13 15.77 -8.90 13.96
N LEU A 14 15.29 -9.35 15.12
CA LEU A 14 16.09 -9.38 16.35
C LEU A 14 17.09 -10.53 16.26
N THR A 15 18.34 -10.23 15.91
CA THR A 15 19.45 -11.15 16.08
C THR A 15 20.10 -10.93 17.44
N SER A 16 19.97 -11.91 18.33
CA SER A 16 20.77 -12.03 19.56
C SER A 16 22.25 -12.20 19.19
N GLY A 17 23.09 -11.41 19.84
CA GLY A 17 24.52 -11.30 19.51
C GLY A 17 25.34 -12.54 19.87
N PHE A 18 26.26 -12.86 18.97
CA PHE A 18 27.63 -13.30 19.31
C PHE A 18 28.59 -12.60 18.35
N ALA A 19 29.67 -12.05 18.91
CA ALA A 19 30.68 -11.30 18.18
C ALA A 19 31.58 -12.21 17.34
N ALA A 20 31.70 -11.90 16.05
CA ALA A 20 32.88 -12.16 15.24
C ALA A 20 32.89 -11.14 14.09
N ALA A 21 34.01 -10.46 13.89
CA ALA A 21 34.18 -9.49 12.83
C ALA A 21 34.34 -10.23 11.49
N ASP A 22 33.33 -10.13 10.63
CA ASP A 22 33.43 -10.53 9.23
C ASP A 22 32.81 -9.44 8.34
N VAL A 23 33.56 -9.04 7.32
CA VAL A 23 33.15 -8.10 6.29
C VAL A 23 32.08 -8.78 5.44
N VAL A 24 30.80 -8.56 5.76
CA VAL A 24 29.70 -9.05 4.93
C VAL A 24 29.46 -8.05 3.80
N GLN A 25 29.94 -8.41 2.62
CA GLN A 25 29.54 -7.79 1.37
C GLN A 25 28.05 -8.07 1.15
N ALA A 26 27.22 -7.02 1.20
CA ALA A 26 25.78 -7.12 1.01
C ALA A 26 25.49 -7.64 -0.41
N ALA A 27 25.09 -8.91 -0.52
CA ALA A 27 24.57 -9.48 -1.75
C ALA A 27 23.15 -8.94 -1.99
N SER A 28 23.02 -8.04 -2.97
CA SER A 28 21.73 -7.59 -3.49
C SER A 28 21.04 -8.75 -4.22
N THR A 29 20.04 -9.35 -3.58
CA THR A 29 19.17 -10.33 -4.23
C THR A 29 18.17 -9.57 -5.12
N VAL A 30 18.44 -9.57 -6.43
CA VAL A 30 17.51 -9.02 -7.44
C VAL A 30 16.40 -10.03 -7.63
N GLU A 31 15.24 -9.77 -7.05
CA GLU A 31 14.02 -10.52 -7.34
C GLU A 31 13.51 -10.12 -8.74
N ASN A 32 13.05 -11.07 -9.56
CA ASN A 32 12.38 -10.79 -10.83
C ASN A 32 10.93 -11.28 -10.74
N ALA A 33 9.98 -10.43 -11.13
CA ALA A 33 8.56 -10.75 -11.13
C ALA A 33 8.19 -11.64 -12.34
N THR A 34 7.37 -12.67 -12.11
CA THR A 34 6.68 -13.42 -13.17
C THR A 34 5.20 -13.49 -12.80
N ALA A 35 4.33 -12.80 -13.53
CA ALA A 35 2.88 -12.96 -13.47
C ALA A 35 2.21 -12.51 -14.78
N VAL A 36 1.06 -13.12 -15.08
CA VAL A 36 0.12 -12.94 -16.23
C VAL A 36 0.05 -11.48 -16.70
N ALA A 37 0.02 -11.25 -18.02
CA ALA A 37 0.18 -9.95 -18.67
C ALA A 37 -0.91 -8.91 -18.32
N ALA A 38 -0.84 -8.33 -17.13
CA ALA A 38 -1.41 -7.02 -16.84
C ALA A 38 -0.66 -5.96 -17.68
N ASP A 39 -1.31 -4.82 -17.98
CA ASP A 39 -0.62 -3.72 -18.65
C ASP A 39 0.53 -3.17 -17.79
N ARG A 40 1.46 -2.43 -18.42
CA ARG A 40 2.65 -1.91 -17.73
C ARG A 40 2.28 -1.02 -16.53
N GLN A 41 1.21 -0.23 -16.62
CA GLN A 41 0.76 0.62 -15.53
C GLN A 41 0.43 -0.22 -14.29
N THR A 42 -0.40 -1.26 -14.47
CA THR A 42 -0.83 -2.16 -13.40
C THR A 42 0.34 -2.92 -12.79
N GLN A 43 1.28 -3.39 -13.64
CA GLN A 43 2.49 -4.06 -13.15
C GLN A 43 3.34 -3.15 -12.26
N VAL A 44 3.52 -1.88 -12.65
CA VAL A 44 4.31 -0.93 -11.86
C VAL A 44 3.60 -0.53 -10.58
N GLU A 45 2.29 -0.27 -10.67
CA GLU A 45 1.44 -0.01 -9.51
C GLU A 45 1.54 -1.13 -8.47
N ASP A 46 1.38 -2.38 -8.89
CA ASP A 46 1.42 -3.54 -8.00
C ASP A 46 2.83 -3.79 -7.44
N ALA A 47 3.88 -3.59 -8.23
CA ALA A 47 5.25 -3.68 -7.76
C ALA A 47 5.56 -2.61 -6.69
N LEU A 48 5.14 -1.35 -6.91
CA LEU A 48 5.36 -0.26 -5.94
C LEU A 48 4.63 -0.53 -4.62
N VAL A 49 3.37 -0.96 -4.66
CA VAL A 49 2.61 -1.35 -3.46
C VAL A 49 3.33 -2.51 -2.76
N SER A 50 3.70 -3.55 -3.50
CA SER A 50 4.38 -4.71 -2.93
C SER A 50 5.73 -4.35 -2.27
N ILE A 51 6.53 -3.50 -2.91
CA ILE A 51 7.81 -3.04 -2.37
C ILE A 51 7.59 -2.27 -1.07
N PHE A 52 6.63 -1.33 -1.06
CA PHE A 52 6.44 -0.46 0.09
C PHE A 52 5.73 -1.14 1.27
N GLU A 53 4.86 -2.12 1.02
CA GLU A 53 4.19 -2.88 2.08
C GLU A 53 5.03 -4.05 2.58
N ASN A 54 5.73 -4.75 1.68
CA ASN A 54 6.30 -6.07 1.96
C ASN A 54 7.78 -6.23 1.59
N LEU A 55 8.43 -5.20 1.03
CA LEU A 55 9.84 -5.24 0.61
C LEU A 55 10.15 -6.43 -0.32
N THR A 56 9.25 -6.69 -1.28
CA THR A 56 9.36 -7.71 -2.34
C THR A 56 8.66 -7.21 -3.60
N LEU A 57 9.06 -7.72 -4.76
CA LEU A 57 8.41 -7.41 -6.05
C LEU A 57 7.12 -8.20 -6.27
N ARG A 58 6.83 -9.20 -5.45
CA ARG A 58 5.67 -10.07 -5.60
C ARG A 58 4.62 -9.75 -4.55
N ILE A 59 3.40 -9.51 -5.03
CA ILE A 59 2.23 -9.35 -4.18
C ILE A 59 2.11 -10.55 -3.22
N ARG A 60 2.05 -10.25 -1.92
CA ARG A 60 1.94 -11.22 -0.83
C ARG A 60 0.48 -11.49 -0.48
N TYR A 61 -0.22 -12.25 -1.33
CA TYR A 61 -1.59 -12.68 -1.07
C TYR A 61 -1.73 -13.48 0.24
N ASP A 62 -0.66 -14.15 0.67
CA ASP A 62 -0.58 -15.00 1.87
C ASP A 62 -0.29 -14.24 3.16
N TYR A 63 0.17 -12.99 3.07
CA TYR A 63 0.59 -12.24 4.24
C TYR A 63 -0.57 -12.08 5.23
N ILE A 64 -0.31 -12.32 6.51
CA ILE A 64 -1.23 -12.00 7.60
C ILE A 64 -0.47 -11.95 8.93
N GLU A 65 -0.66 -10.86 9.68
CA GLU A 65 -0.04 -10.64 10.99
C GLU A 65 -0.89 -9.69 11.83
N ASN A 66 -0.89 -9.84 13.17
CA ASN A 66 -1.40 -8.80 14.06
C ASN A 66 -0.22 -7.96 14.56
N LEU A 67 -0.06 -6.78 13.95
CA LEU A 67 1.04 -5.85 14.19
C LEU A 67 0.98 -5.12 15.53
N LYS A 68 -0.10 -5.31 16.30
CA LYS A 68 -0.37 -4.60 17.56
C LYS A 68 -0.42 -3.08 17.41
N ASP A 69 -0.89 -2.61 16.25
CA ASP A 69 -1.00 -1.19 15.90
C ASP A 69 -2.45 -0.65 16.01
N GLY A 70 -3.33 -1.40 16.66
CA GLY A 70 -4.72 -1.02 16.87
C GLY A 70 -5.67 -1.35 15.71
N ARG A 71 -5.24 -2.12 14.71
CA ARG A 71 -6.07 -2.54 13.56
C ARG A 71 -6.45 -4.03 13.55
N GLY A 72 -5.97 -4.80 14.52
CA GLY A 72 -6.16 -6.24 14.57
C GLY A 72 -5.23 -6.96 13.57
N PHE A 73 -5.75 -7.94 12.83
CA PHE A 73 -4.97 -8.56 11.76
C PHE A 73 -4.85 -7.62 10.57
N THR A 74 -3.65 -7.55 9.97
CA THR A 74 -3.32 -6.92 8.68
C THR A 74 -2.95 -8.03 7.71
N ALA A 75 -3.55 -8.09 6.52
CA ALA A 75 -3.44 -9.24 5.62
C ALA A 75 -3.48 -8.89 4.12
N GLY A 76 -2.89 -9.77 3.31
CA GLY A 76 -3.03 -9.76 1.86
C GLY A 76 -2.31 -8.65 1.13
N ARG A 77 -2.66 -8.52 -0.16
CA ARG A 77 -1.96 -7.69 -1.14
C ARG A 77 -1.80 -6.22 -0.79
N ALA A 78 -2.72 -5.68 0.00
CA ALA A 78 -2.82 -4.25 0.31
C ALA A 78 -2.86 -3.98 1.83
N GLY A 79 -2.55 -4.97 2.66
CA GLY A 79 -2.61 -4.82 4.12
C GLY A 79 -4.03 -4.58 4.64
N PHE A 80 -5.01 -5.33 4.14
CA PHE A 80 -6.40 -5.27 4.60
C PHE A 80 -6.49 -5.60 6.08
N THR A 81 -7.32 -4.89 6.87
CA THR A 81 -7.38 -5.13 8.31
C THR A 81 -8.73 -5.55 8.87
N SER A 82 -8.71 -6.40 9.90
CA SER A 82 -9.93 -6.84 10.58
C SER A 82 -10.66 -5.69 11.28
N GLY A 83 -9.93 -4.66 11.68
CA GLY A 83 -10.47 -3.50 12.38
C GLY A 83 -11.00 -2.40 11.47
N THR A 84 -10.74 -2.45 10.16
CA THR A 84 -11.08 -1.38 9.20
C THR A 84 -12.01 -1.81 8.08
N ASP A 85 -12.77 -2.89 8.28
CA ASP A 85 -13.82 -3.42 7.38
C ASP A 85 -13.32 -4.06 6.07
N ASP A 86 -12.23 -3.59 5.49
CA ASP A 86 -11.66 -4.07 4.24
C ASP A 86 -11.28 -5.56 4.25
N LEU A 87 -10.73 -6.10 5.35
CA LEU A 87 -10.49 -7.55 5.45
C LEU A 87 -11.80 -8.36 5.48
N LEU A 88 -12.85 -7.84 6.11
CA LEU A 88 -14.17 -8.45 6.08
C LEU A 88 -14.72 -8.45 4.65
N GLN A 89 -14.57 -7.36 3.90
CA GLN A 89 -14.99 -7.27 2.50
C GLN A 89 -14.28 -8.30 1.62
N VAL A 90 -12.98 -8.55 1.81
CA VAL A 90 -12.26 -9.62 1.10
C VAL A 90 -12.88 -10.99 1.35
N VAL A 91 -13.15 -11.33 2.61
CA VAL A 91 -13.72 -12.65 2.94
C VAL A 91 -15.16 -12.77 2.44
N GLN A 92 -15.93 -11.68 2.42
CA GLN A 92 -17.26 -11.65 1.82
C GLN A 92 -17.18 -11.88 0.31
N GLU A 93 -16.30 -11.17 -0.40
CA GLU A 93 -16.11 -11.31 -1.84
C GLU A 93 -15.62 -12.73 -2.21
N TYR A 94 -14.68 -13.29 -1.44
CA TYR A 94 -14.24 -14.67 -1.62
C TYR A 94 -15.37 -15.67 -1.39
N THR A 95 -16.24 -15.41 -0.42
CA THR A 95 -17.42 -16.25 -0.15
C THR A 95 -18.49 -16.13 -1.23
N VAL A 96 -18.65 -14.97 -1.86
CA VAL A 96 -19.51 -14.83 -3.05
C VAL A 96 -18.96 -15.68 -4.21
N ARG A 97 -17.65 -15.65 -4.43
CA ARG A 97 -16.97 -16.40 -5.50
C ARG A 97 -16.92 -17.91 -5.23
N LYS A 98 -16.81 -18.30 -3.96
CA LYS A 98 -16.69 -19.69 -3.51
C LYS A 98 -17.38 -19.85 -2.15
N PRO A 99 -18.69 -20.19 -2.12
CA PRO A 99 -19.48 -20.22 -0.88
C PRO A 99 -18.91 -21.10 0.25
N ASP A 100 -18.41 -22.30 -0.06
CA ASP A 100 -17.90 -23.26 0.93
C ASP A 100 -16.38 -23.13 1.16
N ASN A 101 -15.84 -21.91 1.13
CA ASN A 101 -14.41 -21.68 1.35
C ASN A 101 -14.02 -21.75 2.85
N ALA A 102 -12.73 -21.95 3.12
CA ALA A 102 -12.19 -22.11 4.47
C ALA A 102 -12.31 -20.85 5.36
N LEU A 103 -12.55 -19.67 4.77
CA LEU A 103 -12.69 -18.40 5.49
C LEU A 103 -14.14 -18.05 5.83
N ALA A 104 -15.12 -18.64 5.15
CA ALA A 104 -16.55 -18.38 5.36
C ALA A 104 -17.01 -18.52 6.83
N PRO A 105 -16.55 -19.53 7.61
CA PRO A 105 -16.92 -19.66 9.03
C PRO A 105 -16.49 -18.46 9.90
N TYR A 106 -15.50 -17.68 9.48
CA TYR A 106 -15.00 -16.53 10.26
C TYR A 106 -15.78 -15.23 10.02
N LEU A 107 -16.71 -15.19 9.06
CA LEU A 107 -17.46 -13.97 8.71
C LEU A 107 -18.17 -13.34 9.92
N SER A 108 -18.78 -14.13 10.80
CA SER A 108 -19.45 -13.61 12.00
C SER A 108 -18.46 -13.00 12.99
N ALA A 109 -17.30 -13.61 13.17
CA ALA A 109 -16.24 -13.07 14.05
C ALA A 109 -15.63 -11.80 13.46
N LEU A 110 -15.36 -11.76 12.14
CA LEU A 110 -14.87 -10.58 11.44
C LEU A 110 -15.83 -9.38 11.59
N ARG A 111 -17.14 -9.60 11.45
CA ARG A 111 -18.16 -8.56 11.71
C ARG A 111 -18.13 -8.05 13.15
N ALA A 112 -17.94 -8.97 14.11
CA ALA A 112 -17.95 -8.62 15.53
C ALA A 112 -16.72 -7.80 15.96
N VAL A 113 -15.54 -8.07 15.37
CA VAL A 113 -14.31 -7.34 15.72
C VAL A 113 -14.11 -6.05 14.94
N ASN A 114 -14.85 -5.86 13.83
CA ASN A 114 -14.76 -4.68 12.98
C ASN A 114 -14.91 -3.37 13.78
N GLY A 115 -14.03 -2.41 13.53
CA GLY A 115 -13.93 -1.16 14.29
C GLY A 115 -13.15 -1.25 15.60
N SER A 116 -12.47 -2.38 15.86
CA SER A 116 -11.55 -2.60 16.99
C SER A 116 -10.31 -3.40 16.56
N ASP A 117 -9.33 -3.55 17.46
CA ASP A 117 -8.15 -4.40 17.27
C ASP A 117 -8.32 -5.83 17.81
N SER A 118 -9.53 -6.17 18.25
CA SER A 118 -9.85 -7.49 18.78
C SER A 118 -9.64 -8.58 17.73
N THR A 119 -9.18 -9.74 18.19
CA THR A 119 -9.05 -10.96 17.37
C THR A 119 -9.91 -12.11 17.92
N ALA A 120 -10.89 -11.78 18.77
CA ALA A 120 -11.80 -12.75 19.36
C ALA A 120 -12.55 -13.55 18.27
N GLY A 121 -12.53 -14.87 18.36
CA GLY A 121 -13.15 -15.76 17.36
C GLY A 121 -12.33 -15.97 16.08
N LEU A 122 -11.13 -15.38 15.97
CA LEU A 122 -10.26 -15.49 14.79
C LEU A 122 -9.01 -16.36 15.02
N GLY A 123 -9.03 -17.25 16.02
CA GLY A 123 -7.83 -17.99 16.46
C GLY A 123 -7.14 -18.85 15.39
N GLY A 124 -7.89 -19.44 14.45
CA GLY A 124 -7.34 -20.20 13.31
C GLY A 124 -7.40 -19.47 11.96
N PHE A 125 -7.80 -18.19 11.99
CA PHE A 125 -7.96 -17.39 10.78
C PHE A 125 -6.63 -17.18 10.02
N PRO A 126 -5.48 -16.90 10.68
CA PRO A 126 -4.21 -16.75 9.99
C PRO A 126 -3.76 -17.99 9.19
N GLU A 127 -3.98 -19.18 9.73
CA GLU A 127 -3.65 -20.44 9.08
C GLU A 127 -4.57 -20.69 7.88
N ALA A 128 -5.88 -20.49 8.06
CA ALA A 128 -6.87 -20.61 7.01
C ALA A 128 -6.64 -19.60 5.86
N TRP A 129 -6.21 -18.38 6.20
CA TRP A 129 -5.84 -17.33 5.24
C TRP A 129 -4.68 -17.78 4.36
N ARG A 130 -3.56 -18.19 4.96
CA ARG A 130 -2.37 -18.67 4.25
C ARG A 130 -2.69 -19.88 3.37
N ALA A 131 -3.50 -20.82 3.88
CA ALA A 131 -3.92 -21.99 3.11
C ALA A 131 -4.81 -21.61 1.90
N SER A 132 -5.61 -20.54 2.01
CA SER A 132 -6.47 -20.05 0.92
C SER A 132 -5.74 -19.17 -0.09
N ALA A 133 -4.54 -18.67 0.21
CA ALA A 133 -3.85 -17.66 -0.59
C ALA A 133 -3.37 -18.13 -1.98
N THR A 134 -3.39 -19.45 -2.23
CA THR A 134 -3.11 -20.03 -3.55
C THR A 134 -4.37 -20.33 -4.36
N ASP A 135 -5.55 -20.17 -3.77
CA ASP A 135 -6.82 -20.34 -4.48
C ASP A 135 -7.03 -19.16 -5.46
N PRO A 136 -7.22 -19.40 -6.76
CA PRO A 136 -7.47 -18.34 -7.74
C PRO A 136 -8.66 -17.44 -7.39
N GLN A 137 -9.69 -17.97 -6.72
CA GLN A 137 -10.85 -17.17 -6.30
C GLN A 137 -10.53 -16.27 -5.11
N MET A 138 -9.62 -16.67 -4.23
CA MET A 138 -9.12 -15.84 -3.13
C MET A 138 -8.24 -14.70 -3.66
N ILE A 139 -7.36 -15.01 -4.62
CA ILE A 139 -6.54 -14.02 -5.31
C ILE A 139 -7.45 -12.99 -6.00
N ALA A 140 -8.42 -13.45 -6.79
CA ALA A 140 -9.37 -12.57 -7.47
C ALA A 140 -10.22 -11.74 -6.51
N ALA A 141 -10.56 -12.26 -5.32
CA ALA A 141 -11.27 -11.50 -4.30
C ALA A 141 -10.41 -10.37 -3.72
N GLN A 142 -9.14 -10.65 -3.42
CA GLN A 142 -8.20 -9.62 -2.96
C GLN A 142 -8.00 -8.53 -4.02
N ASP A 143 -7.84 -8.92 -5.28
CA ASP A 143 -7.69 -7.96 -6.38
C ASP A 143 -8.94 -7.10 -6.57
N ALA A 144 -10.13 -7.70 -6.55
CA ALA A 144 -11.39 -6.98 -6.69
C ALA A 144 -11.61 -5.95 -5.57
N VAL A 145 -11.35 -6.32 -4.31
CA VAL A 145 -11.48 -5.40 -3.18
C VAL A 145 -10.42 -4.30 -3.23
N ASN A 146 -9.18 -4.64 -3.60
CA ASN A 146 -8.15 -3.63 -3.83
C ASN A 146 -8.59 -2.60 -4.88
N ASP A 147 -9.13 -3.07 -6.00
CA ASP A 147 -9.55 -2.21 -7.09
C ASP A 147 -10.71 -1.31 -6.68
N GLN A 148 -11.69 -1.89 -5.98
CA GLN A 148 -12.85 -1.16 -5.48
C GLN A 148 -12.46 -0.05 -4.49
N LEU A 149 -11.58 -0.36 -3.54
CA LEU A 149 -11.28 0.54 -2.42
C LEU A 149 -10.12 1.51 -2.71
N TYR A 150 -9.18 1.13 -3.58
CA TYR A 150 -7.96 1.90 -3.79
C TYR A 150 -7.75 2.30 -5.26
N ARG A 151 -7.60 1.33 -6.18
CA ARG A 151 -7.19 1.63 -7.56
C ARG A 151 -8.21 2.47 -8.33
N VAL A 152 -9.49 2.08 -8.29
CA VAL A 152 -10.56 2.81 -8.99
C VAL A 152 -10.76 4.21 -8.40
N PRO A 153 -10.81 4.41 -7.07
CA PRO A 153 -10.81 5.75 -6.48
C PRO A 153 -9.60 6.59 -6.88
N ALA A 154 -8.40 6.01 -6.90
CA ALA A 154 -7.17 6.67 -7.35
C ALA A 154 -7.34 7.25 -8.76
N HIS A 155 -7.72 6.39 -9.70
CA HIS A 155 -7.84 6.73 -11.11
C HIS A 155 -8.98 7.72 -11.36
N LYS A 156 -10.10 7.63 -10.62
CA LYS A 156 -11.17 8.63 -10.68
C LYS A 156 -10.70 10.00 -10.23
N LEU A 157 -9.93 10.07 -9.14
CA LEU A 157 -9.40 11.34 -8.64
C LEU A 157 -8.33 11.90 -9.59
N ALA A 158 -7.44 11.05 -10.11
CA ALA A 158 -6.44 11.41 -11.11
C ALA A 158 -7.09 12.01 -12.37
N ASN A 159 -8.14 11.38 -12.89
CA ASN A 159 -8.89 11.90 -14.05
C ASN A 159 -9.50 13.27 -13.76
N LYS A 160 -10.06 13.50 -12.57
CA LYS A 160 -10.63 14.80 -12.17
C LYS A 160 -9.57 15.90 -12.13
N LEU A 161 -8.36 15.57 -11.69
CA LEU A 161 -7.22 16.48 -11.62
C LEU A 161 -6.50 16.65 -12.96
N GLY A 162 -6.87 15.89 -13.99
CA GLY A 162 -6.23 15.93 -15.31
C GLY A 162 -4.88 15.22 -15.36
N LEU A 163 -4.62 14.26 -14.47
CA LEU A 163 -3.37 13.51 -14.43
C LEU A 163 -3.37 12.43 -15.51
N VAL A 164 -2.48 12.56 -16.49
CA VAL A 164 -2.35 11.62 -17.61
C VAL A 164 -1.03 10.85 -17.56
N LEU A 165 -0.02 11.34 -16.84
CA LEU A 165 1.28 10.66 -16.76
C LEU A 165 1.16 9.35 -15.95
N PRO A 166 1.68 8.23 -16.47
CA PRO A 166 1.75 6.94 -15.76
C PRO A 166 2.32 7.06 -14.34
N LEU A 167 3.41 7.83 -14.16
CA LEU A 167 4.03 8.06 -12.85
C LEU A 167 3.08 8.77 -11.88
N SER A 168 2.33 9.78 -12.31
CA SER A 168 1.36 10.49 -11.46
C SER A 168 0.26 9.55 -10.98
N ARG A 169 -0.23 8.69 -11.87
CA ARG A 169 -1.30 7.72 -11.56
C ARG A 169 -0.80 6.66 -10.57
N ALA A 170 0.42 6.17 -10.76
CA ALA A 170 1.06 5.24 -9.84
C ALA A 170 1.26 5.89 -8.45
N ALA A 171 1.78 7.11 -8.40
CA ALA A 171 1.95 7.88 -7.16
C ALA A 171 0.63 8.14 -6.43
N PHE A 172 -0.48 8.26 -7.16
CA PHE A 172 -1.81 8.44 -6.60
C PHE A 172 -2.37 7.17 -5.98
N TYR A 173 -2.23 6.06 -6.70
CA TYR A 173 -2.71 4.76 -6.24
C TYR A 173 -1.96 4.31 -5.00
N GLU A 174 -0.63 4.34 -5.04
CA GLU A 174 0.20 3.84 -3.95
C GLU A 174 0.14 4.75 -2.71
N ALA A 175 0.02 6.08 -2.87
CA ALA A 175 -0.30 6.97 -1.76
C ALA A 175 -1.67 6.64 -1.15
N GLY A 176 -2.64 6.23 -1.96
CA GLY A 176 -3.98 5.86 -1.49
C GLY A 176 -4.03 4.61 -0.63
N ILE A 177 -3.12 3.67 -0.83
CA ILE A 177 -2.95 2.53 0.08
C ILE A 177 -2.70 3.06 1.50
N GLN A 178 -1.77 4.02 1.64
CA GLN A 178 -1.36 4.60 2.93
C GLN A 178 -2.32 5.63 3.53
N HIS A 179 -2.75 6.58 2.71
CA HIS A 179 -3.48 7.76 3.15
C HIS A 179 -4.99 7.63 2.95
N GLY A 180 -5.45 6.66 2.14
CA GLY A 180 -6.84 6.56 1.73
C GLY A 180 -7.34 7.75 0.90
N TYR A 181 -8.60 7.65 0.47
CA TYR A 181 -9.29 8.66 -0.34
C TYR A 181 -10.42 9.38 0.40
N GLY A 182 -10.34 9.38 1.73
CA GLY A 182 -11.32 9.99 2.62
C GLY A 182 -11.28 11.52 2.63
N SER A 183 -11.60 12.08 3.78
CA SER A 183 -11.63 13.52 4.01
C SER A 183 -10.74 13.96 5.17
N ASP A 184 -9.98 13.04 5.76
CA ASP A 184 -9.02 13.36 6.81
C ASP A 184 -7.89 14.27 6.27
N PRO A 185 -7.25 15.07 7.14
CA PRO A 185 -6.26 16.07 6.70
C PRO A 185 -5.08 15.49 5.91
N ASP A 186 -4.73 14.23 6.20
CA ASP A 186 -3.60 13.53 5.59
C ASP A 186 -4.04 12.67 4.39
N SER A 187 -5.31 12.66 4.00
CA SER A 187 -5.82 11.87 2.87
C SER A 187 -5.25 12.33 1.53
N VAL A 188 -5.18 11.44 0.54
CA VAL A 188 -4.69 11.77 -0.83
C VAL A 188 -5.43 12.97 -1.41
N LYS A 189 -6.75 13.05 -1.16
CA LYS A 189 -7.57 14.17 -1.62
C LYS A 189 -7.12 15.50 -1.01
N LYS A 190 -6.83 15.54 0.29
CA LYS A 190 -6.38 16.76 0.99
C LYS A 190 -4.94 17.15 0.65
N ILE A 191 -4.07 16.17 0.41
CA ILE A 191 -2.73 16.43 -0.13
C ILE A 191 -2.84 17.05 -1.54
N ALA A 192 -3.66 16.46 -2.42
CA ALA A 192 -3.84 16.95 -3.79
C ALA A 192 -4.49 18.35 -3.87
N GLU A 193 -5.43 18.66 -2.97
CA GLU A 193 -6.02 20.00 -2.83
C GLU A 193 -4.94 21.04 -2.49
N ARG A 194 -4.09 20.75 -1.51
CA ARG A 194 -2.97 21.63 -1.15
C ARG A 194 -1.94 21.74 -2.27
N ALA A 195 -1.60 20.64 -2.93
CA ALA A 195 -0.64 20.63 -4.03
C ALA A 195 -1.12 21.50 -5.19
N SER A 196 -2.41 21.40 -5.52
CA SER A 196 -3.02 22.24 -6.54
C SER A 196 -3.02 23.72 -6.14
N ALA A 197 -3.33 24.04 -4.89
CA ALA A 197 -3.27 25.42 -4.39
C ALA A 197 -1.85 26.00 -4.49
N GLN A 198 -0.84 25.22 -4.12
CA GLN A 198 0.57 25.62 -4.17
C GLN A 198 1.09 25.77 -5.61
N ALA A 199 0.66 24.90 -6.53
CA ALA A 199 1.07 24.93 -7.93
C ALA A 199 0.28 25.96 -8.79
N GLY A 200 -0.69 26.66 -8.21
CA GLY A 200 -1.54 27.62 -8.92
C GLY A 200 -2.70 26.99 -9.70
N GLY A 201 -2.99 25.71 -9.47
CA GLY A 201 -4.07 24.94 -10.10
C GLY A 201 -3.75 23.45 -10.16
N ALA A 202 -4.71 22.66 -10.64
CA ALA A 202 -4.48 21.27 -11.03
C ALA A 202 -4.10 21.18 -12.52
N PRO A 203 -3.55 20.06 -13.01
CA PRO A 203 -3.26 19.88 -14.43
C PRO A 203 -4.48 20.03 -15.36
N SER A 204 -5.68 19.68 -14.89
CA SER A 204 -6.94 19.96 -15.61
C SER A 204 -7.24 21.46 -15.79
N ALA A 205 -6.58 22.34 -15.04
CA ALA A 205 -6.62 23.79 -15.18
C ALA A 205 -5.42 24.36 -15.95
N GLY A 206 -4.60 23.52 -16.57
CA GLY A 206 -3.46 23.93 -17.41
C GLY A 206 -2.13 24.05 -16.68
N VAL A 207 -2.03 23.61 -15.42
CA VAL A 207 -0.75 23.51 -14.71
C VAL A 207 0.07 22.35 -15.26
N ASP A 208 1.38 22.55 -15.38
CA ASP A 208 2.32 21.51 -15.80
C ASP A 208 2.28 20.29 -14.84
N GLU A 209 1.98 19.10 -15.39
CA GLU A 209 1.74 17.90 -14.59
C GLU A 209 3.00 17.45 -13.81
N PRO A 210 4.21 17.40 -14.38
CA PRO A 210 5.43 17.13 -13.61
C PRO A 210 5.63 18.10 -12.43
N THR A 211 5.47 19.40 -12.66
CA THR A 211 5.56 20.40 -11.59
C THR A 211 4.54 20.15 -10.47
N TRP A 212 3.31 19.84 -10.85
CA TRP A 212 2.24 19.51 -9.91
C TRP A 212 2.55 18.21 -9.14
N LEU A 213 3.03 17.18 -9.83
CA LEU A 213 3.39 15.88 -9.24
C LEU A 213 4.49 16.02 -8.18
N LEU A 214 5.57 16.76 -8.48
CA LEU A 214 6.63 16.99 -7.49
C LEU A 214 6.08 17.69 -6.25
N THR A 215 5.20 18.68 -6.45
CA THR A 215 4.54 19.40 -5.35
C THR A 215 3.71 18.44 -4.49
N PHE A 216 2.92 17.56 -5.11
CA PHE A 216 2.15 16.53 -4.41
C PHE A 216 3.04 15.59 -3.59
N LEU A 217 4.12 15.08 -4.18
CA LEU A 217 5.06 14.17 -3.52
C LEU A 217 5.74 14.84 -2.32
N GLN A 218 6.15 16.10 -2.45
CA GLN A 218 6.75 16.88 -1.36
C GLN A 218 5.76 17.12 -0.22
N MET A 219 4.50 17.41 -0.52
CA MET A 219 3.46 17.58 0.50
C MET A 219 3.16 16.27 1.23
N ARG A 220 3.03 15.16 0.50
CA ARG A 220 2.89 13.85 1.12
C ARG A 220 4.05 13.54 2.04
N ARG A 221 5.29 13.80 1.60
CA ARG A 221 6.48 13.64 2.44
C ARG A 221 6.39 14.48 3.72
N ALA A 222 5.93 15.73 3.62
CA ALA A 222 5.75 16.61 4.77
C ALA A 222 4.71 16.08 5.77
N ASP A 223 3.60 15.52 5.28
CA ASP A 223 2.58 14.88 6.11
C ASP A 223 3.11 13.60 6.78
N LEU A 224 3.89 12.77 6.08
CA LEU A 224 4.50 11.59 6.72
C LEU A 224 5.46 11.99 7.85
N LEU A 225 6.16 13.12 7.70
CA LEU A 225 7.03 13.66 8.75
C LEU A 225 6.26 14.33 9.89
N ASN A 226 5.11 14.93 9.59
CA ASN A 226 4.31 15.72 10.54
C ASN A 226 2.81 15.41 10.37
N PRO A 227 2.36 14.18 10.64
CA PRO A 227 0.99 13.80 10.36
C PRO A 227 0.03 14.50 11.30
N ALA A 228 -1.16 14.85 10.80
CA ALA A 228 -2.18 15.51 11.59
C ALA A 228 -2.63 14.63 12.77
N ASN A 229 -2.63 13.31 12.61
CA ASN A 229 -2.84 12.38 13.73
C ASN A 229 -1.53 12.09 14.49
N THR A 230 -1.30 12.85 15.55
CA THR A 230 -0.08 12.72 16.36
C THR A 230 0.05 11.40 17.11
N ALA A 231 -1.06 10.70 17.36
CA ALA A 231 -1.06 9.40 18.06
C ALA A 231 -0.28 8.31 17.32
N SER A 232 -0.15 8.45 15.99
CA SER A 232 0.57 7.52 15.13
C SER A 232 1.78 8.13 14.43
N ALA A 233 2.21 9.31 14.87
CA ALA A 233 3.25 10.08 14.17
C ALA A 233 4.56 9.32 14.05
N ALA A 234 5.03 8.71 15.14
CA ALA A 234 6.28 7.95 15.14
C ALA A 234 6.28 6.79 14.14
N GLU A 235 5.12 6.18 13.89
CA GLU A 235 4.99 5.09 12.94
C GLU A 235 4.95 5.59 11.49
N TRP A 236 4.20 6.66 11.24
CA TRP A 236 4.13 7.31 9.93
C TRP A 236 5.50 7.85 9.48
N GLN A 237 6.26 8.43 10.41
CA GLN A 237 7.61 8.94 10.15
C GLN A 237 8.57 7.86 9.65
N LYS A 238 8.44 6.61 10.12
CA LYS A 238 9.25 5.48 9.62
C LYS A 238 9.00 5.18 8.15
N SER A 239 7.84 5.57 7.63
CA SER A 239 7.44 5.31 6.25
C SER A 239 7.79 6.43 5.26
N VAL A 240 8.42 7.53 5.71
CA VAL A 240 8.79 8.68 4.85
C VAL A 240 9.61 8.28 3.61
N GLY A 241 10.39 7.20 3.73
CA GLY A 241 11.19 6.63 2.64
C GLY A 241 10.38 6.26 1.39
N ARG A 242 9.07 6.02 1.50
CA ARG A 242 8.19 5.79 0.34
C ARG A 242 8.06 7.03 -0.52
N ALA A 243 7.80 8.18 0.11
CA ALA A 243 7.72 9.45 -0.59
C ALA A 243 9.09 9.83 -1.17
N ASP A 244 10.17 9.60 -0.44
CA ASP A 244 11.55 9.80 -0.94
C ASP A 244 11.86 8.95 -2.17
N ALA A 245 11.43 7.68 -2.18
CA ALA A 245 11.60 6.78 -3.31
C ALA A 245 10.81 7.25 -4.54
N MET A 246 9.57 7.71 -4.37
CA MET A 246 8.78 8.27 -5.47
C MET A 246 9.35 9.59 -6.00
N ILE A 247 9.91 10.45 -5.13
CA ILE A 247 10.64 11.66 -5.54
C ILE A 247 11.90 11.29 -6.33
N THR A 248 12.61 10.23 -5.94
CA THR A 248 13.76 9.71 -6.69
C THR A 248 13.33 9.22 -8.07
N LEU A 249 12.22 8.48 -8.17
CA LEU A 249 11.65 8.03 -9.45
C LEU A 249 11.22 9.22 -10.32
N TYR A 250 10.62 10.26 -9.73
CA TYR A 250 10.33 11.52 -10.42
C TYR A 250 11.59 12.13 -11.05
N HIS A 251 12.70 12.22 -10.30
CA HIS A 251 13.95 12.78 -10.80
C HIS A 251 14.66 11.92 -11.87
N SER A 252 14.26 10.67 -12.05
CA SER A 252 14.75 9.84 -13.18
C SER A 252 14.20 10.29 -14.54
N GLY A 253 13.11 11.06 -14.57
CA GLY A 253 12.42 11.47 -15.79
C GLY A 253 11.61 10.35 -16.47
N ASN A 254 11.49 9.16 -15.86
CA ASN A 254 10.70 8.04 -16.37
C ASN A 254 9.19 8.23 -16.13
N PHE A 255 8.62 9.34 -16.60
CA PHE A 255 7.22 9.69 -16.37
C PHE A 255 6.23 8.70 -17.00
N ASP A 256 6.61 8.10 -18.12
CA ASP A 256 5.82 7.09 -18.84
C ASP A 256 5.96 5.68 -18.27
N LEU A 257 6.86 5.46 -17.30
CA LEU A 257 7.14 4.16 -16.67
C LEU A 257 7.53 3.05 -17.66
N THR A 258 8.11 3.43 -18.81
CA THR A 258 8.51 2.50 -19.89
C THR A 258 9.94 2.00 -19.75
N GLN A 259 10.81 2.75 -19.07
CA GLN A 259 12.18 2.35 -18.79
C GLN A 259 12.26 1.47 -17.53
N PRO A 260 13.36 0.72 -17.33
CA PRO A 260 13.60 0.00 -16.07
C PRO A 260 13.50 0.95 -14.87
N ILE A 261 12.85 0.48 -13.81
CA ILE A 261 12.59 1.25 -12.59
C ILE A 261 13.49 0.69 -11.49
N THR A 262 14.15 1.59 -10.75
CA THR A 262 14.90 1.26 -9.54
C THR A 262 14.26 1.95 -8.34
N ILE A 263 13.90 1.18 -7.32
CA ILE A 263 13.34 1.69 -6.06
C ILE A 263 14.28 1.32 -4.92
N SER A 264 14.78 2.33 -4.20
CA SER A 264 15.56 2.14 -2.97
C SER A 264 14.76 2.65 -1.78
N VAL A 265 14.44 1.76 -0.84
CA VAL A 265 13.62 2.08 0.32
C VAL A 265 13.98 1.16 1.50
N PHE A 266 14.01 1.72 2.71
CA PHE A 266 14.30 1.00 3.96
C PHE A 266 15.56 0.12 3.92
N GLY A 267 16.62 0.60 3.24
CA GLY A 267 17.90 -0.10 3.13
C GLY A 267 17.96 -1.22 2.09
N LYS A 268 16.92 -1.38 1.26
CA LYS A 268 16.89 -2.35 0.15
C LYS A 268 16.71 -1.65 -1.19
N THR A 269 17.13 -2.32 -2.26
CA THR A 269 16.98 -1.85 -3.65
C THR A 269 16.32 -2.93 -4.50
N PHE A 270 15.34 -2.51 -5.31
CA PHE A 270 14.55 -3.35 -6.21
C PHE A 270 14.65 -2.81 -7.64
N GLN A 271 14.60 -3.69 -8.64
CA GLN A 271 14.66 -3.32 -10.06
C GLN A 271 13.67 -4.15 -10.90
N PHE A 272 12.89 -3.51 -11.77
CA PHE A 272 11.83 -4.14 -12.60
C PHE A 272 11.32 -3.26 -13.75
#